data_AF-A0A821JA91-F1
#
_entry.id   AF-A0A821JA91-F1
#
_cell.length_a   1.000
_cell.length_b   1.000
_cell.length_c   1.000
_cell.angle_alpha   90.00
_cell.angle_beta   90.00
_cell.angle_gamma   90.00
#
_symmetry.space_group_name_H-M   'P 1'
#
loop_
_entity.id
_entity.type
_entity.pdbx_description
1 polymer ?
#
loop_
_entity_poly.entity_id
_entity_poly.type
_entity_poly.pdbx_seq_one_letter_code
_entity_poly.pdbx_strand_id
1 'polypeptide(L)'
;MLNRDYVNELIHNDDAFTFLRYDRSSPAFWELKKKEVLAMIRQLGCPTLFSTLSAAETKWADLIVILTQVLENKVITVEEAANMSYEKKCDLIKQDPVTCVRYFERRLNVYGKYYRLLVVHFDTMN
;
A
#
# COMPACT_ATOMS: atom_id res chain seq x y z
N MET A 1 -16.14 -38.70 -15.21
CA MET A 1 -14.98 -39.14 -14.41
C MET A 1 -13.72 -38.74 -15.16
N LEU A 2 -12.76 -38.07 -14.52
CA LEU A 2 -11.47 -37.74 -15.14
C LEU A 2 -10.76 -39.05 -15.54
N ASN A 3 -10.32 -39.14 -16.80
CA ASN A 3 -9.54 -40.27 -17.29
C ASN A 3 -8.12 -40.19 -16.69
N ARG A 4 -7.75 -41.18 -15.87
CA ARG A 4 -6.47 -41.19 -15.15
C ARG A 4 -5.27 -41.29 -16.09
N ASP A 5 -5.41 -41.99 -17.21
CA ASP A 5 -4.31 -42.16 -18.17
C ASP A 5 -3.99 -40.83 -18.86
N TYR A 6 -5.04 -40.09 -19.23
CA TYR A 6 -4.91 -38.74 -19.78
C TYR A 6 -4.30 -37.74 -18.77
N VAL A 7 -4.70 -37.82 -17.49
CA VAL A 7 -4.12 -36.96 -16.45
C VAL A 7 -2.64 -37.29 -16.22
N ASN A 8 -2.26 -38.58 -16.25
CA ASN A 8 -0.87 -39.00 -16.12
C ASN A 8 -0.02 -38.53 -17.31
N GLU A 9 -0.56 -38.58 -18.52
CA GLU A 9 0.11 -38.07 -19.73
C GLU A 9 0.33 -36.54 -19.64
N LEU A 10 -0.68 -35.79 -19.20
CA LEU A 10 -0.56 -34.34 -18.98
C LEU A 10 0.49 -33.96 -17.93
N ILE A 11 0.67 -34.79 -16.90
CA ILE A 11 1.71 -34.58 -15.88
C ILE A 11 3.08 -34.95 -16.43
N HIS A 12 3.21 -36.05 -17.16
CA HIS A 12 4.48 -36.48 -17.76
C HIS A 12 5.02 -35.52 -18.82
N ASN A 13 4.13 -34.87 -19.57
CA ASN A 13 4.50 -33.95 -20.63
C ASN A 13 4.61 -32.48 -20.17
N ASP A 14 4.44 -32.19 -18.87
CA ASP A 14 4.34 -30.81 -18.33
C ASP A 14 3.23 -29.94 -18.97
N ASP A 15 2.32 -30.55 -19.73
CA ASP A 15 1.20 -29.87 -20.39
C ASP A 15 0.26 -29.24 -19.36
N ALA A 16 0.07 -29.91 -18.23
CA ALA A 16 -0.69 -29.36 -17.10
C ALA A 16 -0.04 -28.07 -16.57
N PHE A 17 1.28 -28.02 -16.46
CA PHE A 17 2.00 -26.82 -16.04
C PHE A 17 1.89 -25.73 -17.11
N THR A 18 2.00 -26.07 -18.39
CA THR A 18 1.76 -25.16 -19.53
C THR A 18 0.39 -24.51 -19.51
N PHE A 19 -0.63 -25.30 -19.25
CA PHE A 19 -2.00 -24.81 -19.15
C PHE A 19 -2.19 -23.90 -17.93
N LEU A 20 -1.75 -24.35 -16.76
CA LEU A 20 -1.95 -23.63 -15.50
C LEU A 20 -1.16 -22.32 -15.41
N ARG A 21 -0.07 -22.17 -16.17
CA ARG A 21 0.68 -20.91 -16.29
C ARG A 21 -0.16 -19.70 -16.71
N TYR A 22 -1.35 -19.88 -17.28
CA TYR A 22 -2.25 -18.78 -17.64
C TYR A 22 -3.27 -18.43 -16.54
N ASP A 23 -3.48 -19.31 -15.56
CA ASP A 23 -4.37 -19.09 -14.44
C ASP A 23 -3.63 -18.41 -13.29
N ARG A 24 -4.02 -17.17 -12.97
CA ARG A 24 -3.40 -16.36 -11.91
C ARG A 24 -3.56 -16.94 -10.51
N SER A 25 -4.53 -17.84 -10.32
CA SER A 25 -4.73 -18.55 -9.06
C SER A 25 -3.85 -19.80 -8.93
N SER A 26 -3.21 -20.23 -10.02
CA SER A 26 -2.42 -21.46 -10.02
C SER A 26 -1.00 -21.25 -9.46
N PRO A 27 -0.42 -22.27 -8.81
CA PRO A 27 0.99 -22.24 -8.42
C PRO A 27 1.96 -22.07 -9.59
N ALA A 28 1.62 -22.65 -10.76
CA ALA A 28 2.46 -22.60 -11.96
C ALA A 28 2.64 -21.17 -12.49
N PHE A 29 1.59 -20.35 -12.44
CA PHE A 29 1.65 -18.92 -12.77
C PHE A 29 2.61 -18.17 -11.84
N TRP A 30 2.48 -18.36 -10.52
CA TRP A 30 3.34 -17.69 -9.53
C TRP A 30 4.81 -18.10 -9.63
N GLU A 31 5.08 -19.36 -9.93
CA GLU A 31 6.45 -19.82 -10.17
C GLU A 31 7.07 -19.15 -11.41
N LEU A 32 6.32 -19.06 -12.51
CA LEU A 32 6.76 -18.35 -13.72
C LEU A 32 7.04 -16.87 -13.43
N LYS A 33 6.11 -16.17 -12.77
CA LYS A 33 6.28 -14.75 -12.42
C LYS A 33 7.44 -14.50 -11.48
N LYS A 34 7.69 -15.40 -10.52
CA LYS A 34 8.88 -15.34 -9.66
C LYS A 34 10.16 -15.42 -10.50
N LYS A 35 10.25 -16.36 -11.45
CA LYS A 35 11.42 -16.52 -12.33
C LYS A 35 11.64 -15.28 -13.21
N GLU A 36 10.57 -14.70 -13.76
CA GLU A 36 10.63 -13.45 -14.53
C GLU A 36 11.18 -12.30 -13.69
N VAL A 37 10.66 -12.08 -12.48
CA VAL A 37 11.14 -11.02 -11.57
C VAL A 37 12.61 -11.23 -11.20
N LEU A 38 13.03 -12.45 -10.89
CA LEU A 38 14.44 -12.75 -10.61
C LEU A 38 15.34 -12.50 -11.84
N ALA A 39 14.84 -12.78 -13.04
CA ALA A 39 15.57 -12.45 -14.27
C ALA A 39 15.69 -10.94 -14.47
N MET A 40 14.61 -10.18 -14.22
CA MET A 40 14.63 -8.72 -14.25
C MET A 40 15.63 -8.13 -13.25
N ILE A 41 15.67 -8.64 -12.02
CA ILE A 41 16.63 -8.19 -11.00
C ILE A 41 18.08 -8.41 -11.47
N ARG A 42 18.36 -9.55 -12.12
CA ARG A 42 19.70 -9.83 -12.66
C ARG A 42 20.07 -8.96 -13.85
N GLN A 43 19.11 -8.60 -14.70
CA GLN A 43 19.37 -7.86 -15.95
C GLN A 43 19.35 -6.34 -15.77
N LEU A 44 18.38 -5.83 -15.02
CA LEU A 44 18.11 -4.41 -14.84
C LEU A 44 18.67 -3.86 -13.52
N GLY A 45 19.04 -4.74 -12.59
CA GLY A 45 19.51 -4.39 -11.26
C GLY A 45 18.39 -4.33 -10.21
N CYS A 46 18.70 -3.71 -9.07
CA CYS A 46 17.78 -3.61 -7.94
C CYS A 46 16.50 -2.83 -8.34
N PRO A 47 15.29 -3.37 -8.08
CA PRO A 47 14.05 -2.68 -8.42
C PRO A 47 13.88 -1.42 -7.57
N THR A 48 13.50 -0.31 -8.21
CA THR A 48 13.16 0.92 -7.49
C THR A 48 11.68 0.90 -7.10
N LEU A 49 11.41 0.96 -5.80
CA LEU A 49 10.05 1.11 -5.27
C LEU A 49 9.66 2.60 -5.29
N PHE A 50 8.48 2.90 -5.83
CA PHE A 50 7.91 4.24 -5.85
C PHE A 50 6.58 4.24 -5.09
N SER A 51 6.41 5.21 -4.19
CA SER A 51 5.14 5.44 -3.49
C SER A 51 4.75 6.90 -3.57
N THR A 52 3.52 7.15 -3.99
CA THR A 52 2.91 8.48 -4.04
C THR A 52 1.95 8.64 -2.87
N LEU A 53 2.17 9.65 -2.04
CA LEU A 53 1.35 9.96 -0.88
C LEU A 53 0.67 11.32 -1.09
N SER A 54 -0.66 11.35 -1.03
CA SER A 54 -1.45 12.58 -1.11
C SER A 54 -1.91 13.03 0.26
N ALA A 55 -2.01 14.35 0.44
CA ALA A 55 -2.66 14.92 1.60
C ALA A 55 -4.19 14.89 1.41
N ALA A 56 -4.90 14.44 2.44
CA ALA A 56 -6.35 14.32 2.46
C ALA A 56 -6.86 14.79 3.82
N GLU A 57 -6.55 16.04 4.17
CA GLU A 57 -6.72 16.64 5.49
C GLU A 57 -8.17 16.56 5.98
N THR A 58 -9.14 16.72 5.07
CA THR A 58 -10.58 16.65 5.38
C THR A 58 -11.04 15.28 5.87
N LYS A 59 -10.27 14.22 5.58
CA LYS A 59 -10.56 12.85 6.02
C LYS A 59 -9.86 12.48 7.32
N TRP A 60 -8.94 13.30 7.81
CA TRP A 60 -8.17 12.99 9.01
C TRP A 60 -8.89 13.53 10.24
N ALA A 61 -9.78 12.73 10.82
CA ALA A 61 -10.54 13.11 12.00
C ALA A 61 -9.63 13.57 13.16
N ASP A 62 -8.50 12.89 13.40
CA ASP A 62 -7.51 13.30 14.39
C ASP A 62 -6.95 14.71 14.16
N LEU A 63 -6.74 15.09 12.90
CA LEU A 63 -6.29 16.44 12.54
C LEU A 63 -7.40 17.46 12.84
N ILE A 64 -8.65 17.13 12.52
CA ILE A 64 -9.79 18.02 12.79
C ILE A 64 -9.96 18.23 14.30
N VAL A 65 -9.81 17.19 15.13
CA VAL A 65 -9.82 17.31 16.60
C VAL A 65 -8.75 18.32 17.07
N ILE A 66 -7.52 18.17 16.57
CA ILE A 66 -6.40 19.07 16.92
C ILE A 66 -6.72 20.51 16.49
N LEU A 67 -7.21 20.71 15.26
CA LEU A 67 -7.55 22.04 14.74
C LEU A 67 -8.68 22.69 15.55
N THR A 68 -9.73 21.94 15.90
CA THR A 68 -10.80 22.47 16.76
C THR A 68 -10.31 22.83 18.15
N GLN A 69 -9.38 22.05 18.69
CA GLN A 69 -8.81 22.33 20.01
C GLN A 69 -7.95 23.59 19.97
N VAL A 70 -7.14 23.77 18.92
CA VAL A 70 -6.25 24.94 18.78
C VAL A 70 -7.03 26.21 18.45
N LEU A 71 -8.00 26.15 17.54
CA LEU A 71 -8.71 27.33 17.03
C LEU A 71 -9.95 27.70 17.85
N GLU A 72 -10.70 26.71 18.33
CA GLU A 72 -11.96 26.95 19.04
C GLU A 72 -11.89 26.66 20.53
N ASN A 73 -10.76 26.13 21.03
CA ASN A 73 -10.59 25.73 22.43
C ASN A 73 -11.63 24.70 22.90
N LYS A 74 -12.10 23.86 21.96
CA LYS A 74 -13.08 22.79 22.22
C LYS A 74 -12.43 21.43 22.04
N VAL A 75 -12.65 20.55 23.02
CA VAL A 75 -12.26 19.14 22.93
C VAL A 75 -13.45 18.37 22.38
N ILE A 76 -13.29 17.85 21.17
CA ILE A 76 -14.27 16.99 20.51
C ILE A 76 -13.73 15.56 20.38
N THR A 77 -14.62 14.60 20.26
CA THR A 77 -14.26 13.20 19.99
C THR A 77 -13.93 12.99 18.51
N VAL A 78 -13.23 11.90 18.19
CA VAL A 78 -12.88 11.55 16.81
C VAL A 78 -14.14 11.27 15.97
N GLU A 79 -15.19 10.72 16.58
CA GLU A 79 -16.47 10.47 15.91
C GLU A 79 -17.20 11.76 15.55
N GLU A 80 -17.23 12.74 16.46
CA GLU A 80 -17.78 14.07 16.19
C GLU A 80 -16.98 14.79 15.11
N ALA A 81 -15.65 14.68 15.13
CA ALA A 81 -14.78 15.24 14.10
C ALA A 81 -15.01 14.58 12.72
N ALA A 82 -15.26 13.27 12.69
CA ALA A 82 -15.59 12.55 11.47
C ALA A 82 -16.94 12.98 10.88
N ASN A 83 -17.95 13.19 11.73
CA ASN A 83 -19.31 13.57 11.33
C ASN A 83 -19.51 15.07 11.08
N MET A 84 -18.50 15.90 11.34
CA MET A 84 -18.54 17.34 11.07
C MET A 84 -18.75 17.66 9.58
N SER A 85 -19.47 18.76 9.28
CA SER A 85 -19.73 19.19 7.91
C SER A 85 -18.44 19.48 7.13
N TYR A 86 -18.50 19.26 5.82
CA TYR A 86 -17.33 19.44 4.95
C TYR A 86 -16.85 20.89 4.92
N GLU A 87 -17.79 21.84 4.91
CA GLU A 87 -17.51 23.27 4.92
C GLU A 87 -16.74 23.66 6.18
N LYS A 88 -17.21 23.18 7.34
CA LYS A 88 -16.57 23.48 8.62
C LYS A 88 -15.16 22.91 8.70
N LYS A 89 -14.94 21.70 8.19
CA LYS A 89 -13.60 21.10 8.08
C LYS A 89 -12.68 21.94 7.19
N CYS A 90 -13.19 22.40 6.04
CA CYS A 90 -12.43 23.27 5.15
C CYS A 90 -12.06 24.59 5.80
N ASP A 91 -12.97 25.19 6.56
CA ASP A 91 -12.71 26.45 7.26
C ASP A 91 -11.63 26.31 8.34
N LEU A 92 -11.67 25.22 9.12
CA LEU A 92 -10.63 24.91 10.11
C LEU A 92 -9.25 24.74 9.47
N ILE A 93 -9.18 24.00 8.34
CA ILE A 93 -7.93 23.78 7.61
C ILE A 93 -7.37 25.09 7.04
N LYS A 94 -8.24 25.96 6.51
CA LYS A 94 -7.84 27.26 5.97
C LYS A 94 -7.35 28.23 7.05
N GLN A 95 -7.88 28.13 8.27
CA GLN A 95 -7.49 28.98 9.38
C GLN A 95 -6.10 28.64 9.93
N ASP A 96 -5.72 27.36 9.94
CA ASP A 96 -4.37 26.93 10.35
C ASP A 96 -3.77 25.90 9.38
N PRO A 97 -3.30 26.36 8.20
CA PRO A 97 -2.62 25.50 7.24
C PRO A 97 -1.26 25.01 7.77
N VAL A 98 -0.64 25.72 8.70
CA VAL A 98 0.69 25.37 9.25
C VAL A 98 0.61 24.08 10.05
N THR A 99 -0.39 23.94 10.91
CA THR A 99 -0.62 22.69 11.65
C THR A 99 -0.94 21.53 10.72
N CYS A 100 -1.69 21.76 9.63
CA CYS A 100 -1.99 20.75 8.62
C CYS A 100 -0.71 20.20 7.96
N VAL A 101 0.19 21.10 7.53
CA VAL A 101 1.48 20.71 6.93
C VAL A 101 2.36 19.95 7.92
N ARG A 102 2.47 20.42 9.16
CA ARG A 102 3.24 19.74 10.21
C ARG A 102 2.68 18.34 10.52
N TYR A 103 1.37 18.20 10.52
CA TYR A 103 0.72 16.91 10.72
C TYR A 103 0.99 15.95 9.55
N PHE A 104 0.91 16.44 8.31
CA PHE A 104 1.25 15.64 7.13
C PHE A 104 2.72 15.23 7.14
N GLU A 105 3.64 16.15 7.44
CA GLU A 105 5.08 15.86 7.59
C GLU A 105 5.34 14.78 8.65
N ARG A 106 4.68 14.86 9.81
CA ARG A 106 4.76 13.81 10.84
C ARG A 106 4.33 12.45 10.30
N ARG A 107 3.25 12.39 9.52
CA ARG A 107 2.79 11.12 8.90
C ARG A 107 3.77 10.61 7.86
N LEU A 108 4.36 11.48 7.04
CA LEU A 108 5.40 11.12 6.09
C LEU A 108 6.64 10.57 6.80
N ASN A 109 7.06 11.18 7.91
CA ASN A 109 8.21 10.73 8.69
C ASN A 109 7.96 9.33 9.29
N VAL A 110 6.75 9.08 9.79
CA VAL A 110 6.36 7.75 10.29
C VAL A 110 6.34 6.73 9.16
N TYR A 111 5.74 7.07 8.01
CA TYR A 111 5.76 6.23 6.82
C TYR A 111 7.19 5.91 6.36
N GLY A 112 8.06 6.92 6.30
CA GLY A 112 9.45 6.77 5.89
C GLY A 112 10.27 5.84 6.80
N LYS A 113 9.94 5.76 8.10
CA LYS A 113 10.56 4.78 9.02
C LYS A 113 10.18 3.34 8.63
N TYR A 114 8.89 3.08 8.37
CA TYR A 114 8.43 1.75 7.95
C TYR A 114 8.96 1.38 6.56
N TYR A 115 8.96 2.34 5.63
CA TYR A 115 9.49 2.16 4.29
C TYR A 115 10.98 1.80 4.32
N ARG A 116 11.78 2.48 5.16
CA ARG A 116 13.21 2.16 5.33
C ARG A 116 13.42 0.75 5.89
N LEU A 117 12.62 0.31 6.87
CA LEU A 117 12.70 -1.06 7.38
C LEU A 117 12.45 -2.09 6.28
N LEU A 118 11.45 -1.86 5.43
CA LEU A 118 11.15 -2.73 4.28
C LEU A 118 12.32 -2.75 3.29
N VAL A 119 12.86 -1.59 2.92
CA VAL A 119 13.96 -1.49 1.95
C VAL A 119 15.24 -2.13 2.49
N VAL A 120 15.61 -1.90 3.76
CA VAL A 120 16.79 -2.52 4.38
C VAL A 120 16.69 -4.05 4.37
N HIS A 121 15.49 -4.61 4.60
CA HIS A 121 15.29 -6.05 4.48
C HIS A 121 15.55 -6.58 3.06
N PHE A 122 15.17 -5.82 2.02
CA PHE A 122 15.51 -6.18 0.64
C PHE A 122 17.01 -6.09 0.36
N ASP A 123 17.71 -5.08 0.89
CA ASP A 123 19.16 -4.92 0.70
C ASP A 123 19.96 -6.01 1.42
N THR A 124 19.52 -6.46 2.61
CA THR A 124 20.20 -7.52 3.40
C THR A 124 19.98 -8.95 2.89
N MET A 125 19.10 -9.15 1.89
CA MET A 125 18.86 -10.45 1.27
C MET A 125 19.70 -10.71 0.00
N ASN A 126 20.52 -9.74 -0.41
CA ASN A 126 21.57 -9.90 -1.43
C ASN A 126 22.94 -10.15 -0.77
#